data_AF-A0A970B0Y8-F1
#
_entry.id   AF-A0A970B0Y8-F1
#
_cell.length_a   1.000
_cell.length_b   1.000
_cell.length_c   1.000
_cell.angle_alpha   90.00
_cell.angle_beta   90.00
_cell.angle_gamma   90.00
#
_symmetry.space_group_name_H-M   'P 1'
#
loop_
_entity.id
_entity.type
_entity.pdbx_description
1 polymer ?
#
loop_
_entity_poly.entity_id
_entity_poly.type
_entity_poly.pdbx_seq_one_letter_code
_entity_poly.pdbx_strand_id
1 'polypeptide(L)'
;DTSAIQAAIDSGKTTVYLPVGNYNLQGTVLIRNNARRIVGTEASVEVPNTVNPGFKVVDGNNPVVVFERIGSGFNTTPTLENASARTLVIRDAANVSGNMTGSGDVFIENVVSNPFSSWTFNGQNVWARQFNVENEGTHITNNGGTLWILGLKTERGGTLIDTRGGGQTEVLGGLAYTTTGLDGNQNSPMFINDESSVSISIAEVNFAAPSYSTYVRETRGGITRDLLDSSLTNYIGGGKDIPLYVGYLSN
;
A
#
# COMPACT_ATOMS: atom_id res chain seq x y z
N ASP A 1 24.96 6.74 2.99
CA ASP A 1 24.41 6.49 4.34
C ASP A 1 24.13 5.02 4.68
N THR A 2 23.86 4.16 3.69
CA THR A 2 23.57 2.73 3.90
C THR A 2 24.48 2.03 4.91
N SER A 3 25.81 2.12 4.76
CA SER A 3 26.76 1.43 5.65
C SER A 3 26.69 1.90 7.10
N ALA A 4 26.48 3.21 7.31
CA ALA A 4 26.35 3.79 8.65
C ALA A 4 25.05 3.35 9.33
N ILE A 5 23.94 3.36 8.59
CA ILE A 5 22.64 2.87 9.10
C ILE A 5 22.73 1.36 9.40
N GLN A 6 23.35 0.58 8.52
CA GLN A 6 23.55 -0.85 8.72
C GLN A 6 24.40 -1.12 9.97
N ALA A 7 25.49 -0.36 10.17
CA ALA A 7 26.31 -0.47 11.37
C ALA A 7 25.54 -0.13 12.65
N ALA A 8 24.63 0.86 12.60
CA ALA A 8 23.75 1.17 13.72
C ALA A 8 22.79 0.01 14.05
N ILE A 9 22.22 -0.63 13.03
CA ILE A 9 21.39 -1.84 13.20
C ILE A 9 22.21 -3.00 13.80
N ASP A 10 23.44 -3.18 13.34
CA ASP A 10 24.32 -4.28 13.75
C ASP A 10 25.02 -4.04 15.09
N SER A 11 24.85 -2.87 15.72
CA SER A 11 25.43 -2.51 17.02
C SER A 11 24.88 -3.30 18.21
N GLY A 12 23.86 -4.15 18.00
CA GLY A 12 23.17 -4.91 19.04
C GLY A 12 22.09 -4.12 19.81
N LYS A 13 21.88 -2.85 19.46
CA LYS A 13 20.80 -2.02 20.03
C LYS A 13 19.45 -2.37 19.42
N THR A 14 18.37 -2.04 20.14
CA THR A 14 17.00 -2.35 19.72
C THR A 14 16.37 -1.26 18.86
N THR A 15 16.89 -0.04 18.96
CA THR A 15 16.34 1.15 18.29
C THR A 15 17.46 1.87 17.54
N VAL A 16 17.20 2.18 16.28
CA VAL A 16 18.01 3.08 15.46
C VAL A 16 17.17 4.32 15.21
N TYR A 17 17.69 5.48 15.57
CA TYR A 17 17.06 6.75 15.21
C TYR A 17 17.91 7.43 14.13
N LEU A 18 17.25 7.96 13.11
CA LEU A 18 17.85 8.85 12.13
C LEU A 18 17.47 10.26 12.58
N PRO A 19 18.42 11.16 12.87
CA PRO A 19 18.12 12.58 13.02
C PRO A 19 17.44 13.18 11.78
N VAL A 20 16.78 14.33 11.93
CA VAL A 20 16.30 15.10 10.79
C VAL A 20 17.45 15.33 9.78
N GLY A 21 17.19 15.01 8.52
CA GLY A 21 18.20 15.05 7.48
C GLY A 21 17.80 14.29 6.22
N ASN A 22 18.65 14.38 5.19
CA ASN A 22 18.49 13.63 3.95
C ASN A 22 19.53 12.51 3.92
N TYR A 23 19.06 11.27 3.76
CA TYR A 23 19.88 10.08 3.73
C TYR A 23 19.79 9.45 2.34
N ASN A 24 20.93 9.11 1.76
CA ASN A 24 20.98 8.45 0.47
C ASN A 24 21.37 6.98 0.65
N LEU A 25 20.45 6.08 0.29
CA LEU A 25 20.72 4.66 0.26
C LEU A 25 21.37 4.27 -1.06
N GLN A 26 22.50 3.58 -0.99
CA GLN A 26 23.21 3.02 -2.14
C GLN A 26 23.19 1.48 -2.13
N GLY A 27 22.32 0.92 -1.29
CA GLY A 27 22.10 -0.51 -1.10
C GLY A 27 21.02 -0.73 -0.06
N THR A 28 20.47 -1.94 -0.05
CA THR A 28 19.44 -2.35 0.90
C THR A 28 19.98 -2.38 2.32
N VAL A 29 19.26 -1.75 3.24
CA VAL A 29 19.50 -1.84 4.69
C VAL A 29 18.68 -3.00 5.25
N LEU A 30 19.35 -3.97 5.88
CA LEU A 30 18.71 -5.12 6.51
C LEU A 30 18.33 -4.79 7.96
N ILE A 31 17.04 -4.81 8.28
CA ILE A 31 16.53 -4.69 9.65
C ILE A 31 16.54 -6.09 10.28
N ARG A 32 17.61 -6.39 11.02
CA ARG A 32 17.94 -7.74 11.53
C ARG A 32 18.39 -7.72 12.99
N ASN A 33 18.82 -8.89 13.49
CA ASN A 33 19.40 -9.04 14.81
C ASN A 33 18.45 -8.52 15.90
N ASN A 34 18.92 -7.60 16.76
CA ASN A 34 18.14 -7.05 17.86
C ASN A 34 17.32 -5.81 17.47
N ALA A 35 17.51 -5.25 16.27
CA ALA A 35 16.79 -4.06 15.85
C ALA A 35 15.30 -4.35 15.67
N ARG A 36 14.47 -3.54 16.34
CA ARG A 36 13.01 -3.63 16.32
C ARG A 36 12.31 -2.29 16.11
N ARG A 37 13.06 -1.20 16.06
CA ARG A 37 12.50 0.13 15.84
C ARG A 37 13.47 0.99 15.03
N ILE A 38 13.00 1.50 13.91
CA ILE A 38 13.68 2.51 13.09
C ILE A 38 12.81 3.76 13.13
N VAL A 39 13.33 4.86 13.68
CA VAL A 39 12.59 6.12 13.83
C VAL A 39 13.33 7.27 13.15
N GLY A 40 12.68 7.96 12.23
CA GLY A 40 13.33 8.97 11.40
C GLY A 40 13.36 10.39 11.96
N THR A 41 12.57 10.72 12.99
CA THR A 41 12.48 12.12 13.47
C THR A 41 12.28 13.15 12.34
N GLU A 42 11.51 12.80 11.31
CA GLU A 42 11.32 13.54 10.04
C GLU A 42 12.50 13.50 9.07
N ALA A 43 13.30 12.44 9.11
CA ALA A 43 14.31 12.14 8.11
C ALA A 43 13.67 11.81 6.76
N SER A 44 14.30 12.27 5.68
CA SER A 44 14.01 11.85 4.31
C SER A 44 15.05 10.83 3.87
N VAL A 45 14.59 9.70 3.34
CA VAL A 45 15.45 8.64 2.81
C VAL A 45 15.24 8.49 1.31
N GLU A 46 16.26 8.85 0.54
CA GLU A 46 16.28 8.63 -0.89
C GLU A 46 16.67 7.17 -1.17
N VAL A 47 15.75 6.44 -1.83
CA VAL A 47 15.96 5.08 -2.33
C VAL A 47 16.03 5.14 -3.85
N PRO A 48 17.23 5.17 -4.46
CA PRO A 48 17.35 5.26 -5.92
C PRO A 48 16.86 3.98 -6.60
N ASN A 49 16.49 4.07 -7.88
CA ASN A 49 16.00 2.93 -8.67
C ASN A 49 17.00 1.75 -8.78
N THR A 50 18.27 1.97 -8.45
CA THR A 50 19.30 0.92 -8.37
C THR A 50 19.24 0.09 -7.09
N VAL A 51 18.40 0.47 -6.12
CA VAL A 51 18.24 -0.17 -4.82
C VAL A 51 16.82 -0.71 -4.70
N ASN A 52 16.68 -2.00 -4.44
CA ASN A 52 15.39 -2.68 -4.33
C ASN A 52 15.45 -3.83 -3.31
N PRO A 53 14.83 -3.72 -2.13
CA PRO A 53 14.17 -2.54 -1.53
C PRO A 53 15.17 -1.60 -0.85
N GLY A 54 14.70 -0.44 -0.37
CA GLY A 54 15.49 0.44 0.51
C GLY A 54 15.80 -0.20 1.87
N PHE A 55 14.76 -0.65 2.57
CA PHE A 55 14.85 -1.38 3.84
C PHE A 55 14.20 -2.76 3.70
N LYS A 56 14.88 -3.79 4.18
CA LYS A 56 14.37 -5.17 4.18
C LYS A 56 14.32 -5.73 5.59
N VAL A 57 13.13 -6.04 6.08
CA VAL A 57 12.95 -6.79 7.32
C VAL A 57 13.25 -8.25 7.05
N VAL A 58 14.23 -8.78 7.77
CA VAL A 58 14.62 -10.19 7.75
C VAL A 58 14.54 -10.76 9.16
N ASP A 59 14.83 -12.05 9.30
CA ASP A 59 14.85 -12.73 10.59
C ASP A 59 15.68 -11.99 11.63
N GLY A 60 15.20 -12.02 12.88
CA GLY A 60 15.76 -11.30 14.01
C GLY A 60 15.11 -11.70 15.32
N ASN A 61 15.65 -11.19 16.43
CA ASN A 61 15.34 -11.65 17.77
C ASN A 61 14.00 -11.13 18.31
N ASN A 62 13.47 -10.04 17.74
CA ASN A 62 12.24 -9.40 18.20
C ASN A 62 11.12 -9.64 17.19
N PRO A 63 9.95 -10.14 17.59
CA PRO A 63 8.89 -10.54 16.67
C PRO A 63 8.21 -9.36 15.96
N VAL A 64 8.35 -8.14 16.46
CA VAL A 64 7.76 -6.93 15.89
C VAL A 64 8.86 -5.94 15.49
N VAL A 65 8.71 -5.31 14.34
CA VAL A 65 9.52 -4.19 13.84
C VAL A 65 8.64 -2.98 13.62
N VAL A 66 9.03 -1.84 14.16
CA VAL A 66 8.35 -0.55 13.94
C VAL A 66 9.23 0.33 13.04
N PHE A 67 8.64 0.84 11.96
CA PHE A 67 9.24 1.83 11.07
C PHE A 67 8.38 3.09 11.11
N GLU A 68 8.96 4.22 11.52
CA GLU A 68 8.16 5.42 11.78
C GLU A 68 8.86 6.74 11.52
N ARG A 69 8.08 7.78 11.23
CA ARG A 69 8.55 9.17 11.10
C ARG A 69 9.67 9.34 10.07
N ILE A 70 9.54 8.61 8.97
CA ILE A 70 10.48 8.62 7.84
C ILE A 70 9.69 8.97 6.58
N GLY A 71 10.21 9.96 5.86
CA GLY A 71 9.85 10.25 4.48
C GLY A 71 10.75 9.47 3.52
N SER A 72 10.25 9.15 2.34
CA SER A 72 11.05 8.61 1.22
C SER A 72 10.86 9.45 -0.05
N GLY A 73 11.60 9.08 -1.10
CA GLY A 73 11.57 9.74 -2.40
C GLY A 73 10.49 9.21 -3.35
N PHE A 74 10.63 9.62 -4.61
CA PHE A 74 9.68 9.42 -5.70
C PHE A 74 10.17 8.40 -6.75
N ASN A 75 10.98 7.45 -6.33
CA ASN A 75 11.56 6.42 -7.20
C ASN A 75 10.63 5.21 -7.33
N THR A 76 10.84 4.35 -8.32
CA THR A 76 9.91 3.26 -8.62
C THR A 76 10.13 2.01 -7.76
N THR A 77 11.24 1.94 -7.03
CA THR A 77 11.55 0.80 -6.16
C THR A 77 10.88 0.93 -4.79
N PRO A 78 10.50 -0.21 -4.17
CA PRO A 78 9.86 -0.20 -2.87
C PRO A 78 10.78 0.33 -1.76
N THR A 79 10.24 1.18 -0.89
CA THR A 79 10.95 1.63 0.32
C THR A 79 11.16 0.46 1.28
N LEU A 80 10.15 -0.40 1.44
CA LEU A 80 10.10 -1.47 2.42
C LEU A 80 9.84 -2.84 1.78
N GLU A 81 10.53 -3.86 2.26
CA GLU A 81 10.14 -5.27 2.08
C GLU A 81 10.10 -5.94 3.44
N ASN A 82 9.01 -6.63 3.76
CA ASN A 82 9.02 -7.62 4.83
C ASN A 82 9.20 -9.00 4.23
N ALA A 83 10.39 -9.56 4.38
CA ALA A 83 10.76 -10.89 3.88
C ALA A 83 10.81 -11.94 4.99
N SER A 84 10.22 -11.65 6.15
CA SER A 84 10.28 -12.49 7.35
C SER A 84 8.90 -12.81 7.90
N ALA A 85 8.85 -13.65 8.94
CA ALA A 85 7.64 -13.90 9.73
C ALA A 85 7.40 -12.82 10.81
N ARG A 86 8.27 -11.81 10.92
CA ARG A 86 8.14 -10.75 11.94
C ARG A 86 7.03 -9.78 11.53
N THR A 87 6.24 -9.33 12.49
CA THR A 87 5.25 -8.27 12.27
C THR A 87 5.95 -6.96 11.91
N LEU A 88 5.49 -6.29 10.85
CA LEU A 88 5.94 -4.95 10.48
C LEU A 88 4.85 -3.92 10.77
N VAL A 89 5.17 -2.93 11.59
CA VAL A 89 4.34 -1.76 11.86
C VAL A 89 4.95 -0.55 11.17
N ILE A 90 4.19 0.11 10.30
CA ILE A 90 4.58 1.31 9.57
C ILE A 90 3.67 2.44 10.03
N ARG A 91 4.22 3.48 10.64
CA ARG A 91 3.42 4.57 11.19
C ARG A 91 4.01 5.95 10.94
N ASP A 92 3.15 6.94 10.71
CA ASP A 92 3.55 8.33 10.51
C ASP A 92 4.67 8.44 9.46
N ALA A 93 4.44 7.90 8.26
CA ALA A 93 5.46 7.81 7.21
C ALA A 93 4.95 8.46 5.91
N ALA A 94 5.88 9.04 5.16
CA ALA A 94 5.53 9.78 3.94
C ALA A 94 6.27 9.26 2.72
N ASN A 95 5.59 9.19 1.58
CA ASN A 95 6.12 8.76 0.29
C ASN A 95 6.82 7.39 0.36
N VAL A 96 6.27 6.46 1.14
CA VAL A 96 6.83 5.09 1.28
C VAL A 96 5.99 4.08 0.51
N SER A 97 6.61 3.02 0.03
CA SER A 97 5.90 1.87 -0.57
C SER A 97 6.43 0.56 -0.03
N GLY A 98 5.67 -0.52 -0.22
CA GLY A 98 5.96 -1.81 0.38
C GLY A 98 5.71 -2.99 -0.56
N ASN A 99 6.63 -3.94 -0.55
CA ASN A 99 6.47 -5.25 -1.19
C ASN A 99 6.64 -6.35 -0.14
N MET A 100 5.59 -7.05 0.23
CA MET A 100 5.64 -8.06 1.29
C MET A 100 5.81 -9.45 0.69
N THR A 101 6.91 -10.11 1.06
CA THR A 101 7.34 -11.42 0.50
C THR A 101 7.43 -12.52 1.57
N GLY A 102 7.49 -12.16 2.85
CA GLY A 102 7.43 -13.06 4.00
C GLY A 102 6.00 -13.30 4.50
N SER A 103 5.85 -13.98 5.63
CA SER A 103 4.53 -14.31 6.20
C SER A 103 4.10 -13.40 7.36
N GLY A 104 4.92 -12.43 7.73
CA GLY A 104 4.65 -11.56 8.88
C GLY A 104 3.48 -10.60 8.64
N ASP A 105 2.68 -10.41 9.68
CA ASP A 105 1.58 -9.44 9.70
C ASP A 105 2.06 -8.01 9.46
N VAL A 106 1.18 -7.17 8.90
CA VAL A 106 1.50 -5.76 8.59
C VAL A 106 0.46 -4.82 9.18
N PHE A 107 0.93 -3.79 9.88
CA PHE A 107 0.09 -2.70 10.37
C PHE A 107 0.54 -1.38 9.74
N ILE A 108 -0.39 -0.61 9.19
CA ILE A 108 -0.14 0.65 8.51
C ILE A 108 -1.02 1.74 9.15
N GLU A 109 -0.41 2.80 9.67
CA GLU A 109 -1.15 3.88 10.34
C GLU A 109 -0.62 5.25 9.92
N ASN A 110 -1.49 6.10 9.35
CA ASN A 110 -1.13 7.46 8.94
C ASN A 110 0.09 7.45 7.97
N VAL A 111 -0.11 6.82 6.81
CA VAL A 111 0.94 6.62 5.80
C VAL A 111 0.48 7.16 4.45
N VAL A 112 1.30 7.99 3.82
CA VAL A 112 1.15 8.36 2.41
C VAL A 112 2.15 7.60 1.54
N SER A 113 1.67 7.07 0.42
CA SER A 113 2.48 6.22 -0.46
C SER A 113 3.43 7.01 -1.32
N ASN A 114 4.48 6.32 -1.78
CA ASN A 114 5.22 6.76 -2.96
C ASN A 114 4.28 6.74 -4.18
N PRO A 115 4.20 7.82 -4.97
CA PRO A 115 3.30 7.89 -6.12
C PRO A 115 3.80 7.20 -7.40
N PHE A 116 4.96 6.56 -7.36
CA PHE A 116 5.56 5.82 -8.47
C PHE A 116 5.84 4.35 -8.14
N SER A 117 5.35 3.88 -6.99
CA SER A 117 5.60 2.53 -6.49
C SER A 117 4.36 2.00 -5.75
N SER A 118 3.91 0.82 -6.15
CA SER A 118 2.71 0.17 -5.60
C SER A 118 2.93 -0.45 -4.22
N TRP A 119 1.83 -0.85 -3.58
CA TRP A 119 1.83 -1.76 -2.43
C TRP A 119 1.44 -3.16 -2.86
N THR A 120 2.24 -4.16 -2.47
CA THR A 120 1.96 -5.58 -2.78
C THR A 120 1.99 -6.41 -1.51
N PHE A 121 0.91 -7.15 -1.29
CA PHE A 121 0.75 -8.12 -0.21
C PHE A 121 0.54 -9.51 -0.83
N ASN A 122 1.31 -10.50 -0.35
CA ASN A 122 1.31 -11.88 -0.84
C ASN A 122 1.03 -12.85 0.31
N GLY A 123 -0.22 -12.90 0.79
CA GLY A 123 -0.65 -13.83 1.84
C GLY A 123 -0.56 -13.30 3.28
N GLN A 124 -0.20 -12.03 3.50
CA GLN A 124 -0.15 -11.46 4.86
C GLN A 124 -1.55 -11.12 5.39
N ASN A 125 -1.67 -10.99 6.71
CA ASN A 125 -2.74 -10.21 7.32
C ASN A 125 -2.29 -8.75 7.45
N VAL A 126 -3.11 -7.83 6.98
CA VAL A 126 -2.80 -6.41 6.86
C VAL A 126 -3.93 -5.59 7.45
N TRP A 127 -3.60 -4.69 8.37
CA TRP A 127 -4.53 -3.70 8.91
C TRP A 127 -4.01 -2.30 8.67
N ALA A 128 -4.81 -1.49 7.98
CA ALA A 128 -4.44 -0.13 7.62
C ALA A 128 -5.45 0.90 8.15
N ARG A 129 -4.96 2.05 8.62
CA ARG A 129 -5.77 3.20 9.04
C ARG A 129 -5.18 4.50 8.52
N GLN A 130 -6.03 5.38 7.99
CA GLN A 130 -5.57 6.63 7.35
C GLN A 130 -4.47 6.36 6.32
N PHE A 131 -4.78 5.46 5.38
CA PHE A 131 -3.83 5.01 4.37
C PHE A 131 -4.06 5.77 3.07
N ASN A 132 -3.09 6.58 2.67
CA ASN A 132 -3.15 7.40 1.47
C ASN A 132 -2.26 6.79 0.37
N VAL A 133 -2.84 6.30 -0.73
CA VAL A 133 -2.10 5.72 -1.85
C VAL A 133 -2.28 6.53 -3.13
N GLU A 134 -1.21 7.15 -3.62
CA GLU A 134 -1.25 8.14 -4.72
C GLU A 134 -0.55 7.65 -6.00
N ASN A 135 -0.80 6.40 -6.41
CA ASN A 135 -0.07 5.77 -7.52
C ASN A 135 -0.79 5.88 -8.87
N GLU A 136 -0.10 5.56 -9.96
CA GLU A 136 -0.75 5.20 -11.23
C GLU A 136 -0.71 3.68 -11.46
N GLY A 137 -1.58 3.16 -12.34
CA GLY A 137 -1.70 1.71 -12.54
C GLY A 137 -2.37 1.05 -11.35
N THR A 138 -1.84 -0.07 -10.84
CA THR A 138 -2.40 -0.73 -9.65
C THR A 138 -1.79 -0.15 -8.38
N HIS A 139 -2.63 0.39 -7.50
CA HIS A 139 -2.20 1.04 -6.25
C HIS A 139 -1.84 -0.01 -5.21
N ILE A 140 -2.80 -0.90 -4.89
CA ILE A 140 -2.63 -1.97 -3.92
C ILE A 140 -2.97 -3.32 -4.58
N THR A 141 -2.09 -4.30 -4.42
CA THR A 141 -2.37 -5.70 -4.76
C THR A 141 -2.44 -6.53 -3.48
N ASN A 142 -3.59 -7.17 -3.25
CA ASN A 142 -3.76 -8.21 -2.24
C ASN A 142 -3.85 -9.58 -2.94
N ASN A 143 -2.77 -10.33 -2.91
CA ASN A 143 -2.65 -11.65 -3.50
C ASN A 143 -2.70 -12.73 -2.40
N GLY A 144 -3.89 -13.29 -2.17
CA GLY A 144 -4.13 -14.38 -1.22
C GLY A 144 -4.04 -14.00 0.26
N GLY A 145 -3.96 -12.71 0.60
CA GLY A 145 -3.90 -12.21 1.99
C GLY A 145 -5.22 -11.69 2.52
N THR A 146 -5.22 -11.25 3.77
CA THR A 146 -6.31 -10.52 4.41
C THR A 146 -5.92 -9.05 4.49
N LEU A 147 -6.66 -8.15 3.85
CA LEU A 147 -6.41 -6.72 3.84
C LEU A 147 -7.62 -5.99 4.40
N TRP A 148 -7.45 -5.30 5.52
CA TRP A 148 -8.48 -4.49 6.15
C TRP A 148 -8.05 -3.03 6.22
N ILE A 149 -8.90 -2.11 5.77
CA ILE A 149 -8.58 -0.68 5.69
C ILE A 149 -9.72 0.15 6.28
N LEU A 150 -9.39 1.02 7.24
CA LEU A 150 -10.28 2.05 7.75
C LEU A 150 -9.78 3.44 7.33
N GLY A 151 -10.52 4.08 6.43
CA GLY A 151 -10.12 5.36 5.84
C GLY A 151 -9.00 5.21 4.82
N LEU A 152 -9.36 4.75 3.62
CA LEU A 152 -8.51 4.80 2.44
C LEU A 152 -8.59 6.20 1.79
N LYS A 153 -7.46 6.82 1.47
CA LYS A 153 -7.42 7.90 0.50
C LYS A 153 -6.64 7.42 -0.71
N THR A 154 -7.12 7.71 -1.91
CA THR A 154 -6.32 7.51 -3.12
C THR A 154 -6.24 8.77 -3.95
N GLU A 155 -5.28 8.82 -4.87
CA GLU A 155 -5.21 9.84 -5.90
C GLU A 155 -4.80 9.25 -7.24
N ARG A 156 -5.24 9.89 -8.34
CA ARG A 156 -5.00 9.47 -9.73
C ARG A 156 -5.88 8.30 -10.17
N GLY A 157 -5.66 7.88 -11.41
CA GLY A 157 -6.37 6.79 -12.06
C GLY A 157 -5.79 5.40 -11.81
N GLY A 158 -6.21 4.44 -12.63
CA GLY A 158 -5.80 3.04 -12.54
C GLY A 158 -6.71 2.14 -11.71
N THR A 159 -6.19 1.08 -11.11
CA THR A 159 -6.94 0.17 -10.22
C THR A 159 -6.49 0.44 -8.79
N LEU A 160 -7.42 0.86 -7.93
CA LEU A 160 -7.12 1.21 -6.54
C LEU A 160 -6.78 -0.03 -5.70
N ILE A 161 -7.55 -1.11 -5.85
CA ILE A 161 -7.21 -2.38 -5.21
C ILE A 161 -7.51 -3.53 -6.15
N ASP A 162 -6.52 -4.39 -6.31
CA ASP A 162 -6.65 -5.69 -6.94
C ASP A 162 -6.59 -6.79 -5.88
N THR A 163 -7.71 -7.47 -5.67
CA THR A 163 -7.81 -8.63 -4.78
C THR A 163 -7.90 -9.89 -5.62
N ARG A 164 -6.90 -10.77 -5.46
CA ARG A 164 -6.73 -11.99 -6.25
C ARG A 164 -6.20 -13.14 -5.41
N GLY A 165 -6.14 -14.34 -5.98
CA GLY A 165 -5.52 -15.50 -5.36
C GLY A 165 -6.25 -16.00 -4.11
N GLY A 166 -7.57 -15.81 -4.04
CA GLY A 166 -8.38 -16.16 -2.86
C GLY A 166 -8.25 -15.16 -1.71
N GLY A 167 -7.71 -13.97 -1.96
CA GLY A 167 -7.54 -12.92 -0.95
C GLY A 167 -8.86 -12.36 -0.44
N GLN A 168 -8.81 -11.67 0.71
CA GLN A 168 -9.93 -11.00 1.33
C GLN A 168 -9.58 -9.53 1.55
N THR A 169 -10.37 -8.61 1.00
CA THR A 169 -10.17 -7.16 1.18
C THR A 169 -11.42 -6.51 1.75
N GLU A 170 -11.29 -5.74 2.82
CA GLU A 170 -12.34 -4.87 3.36
C GLU A 170 -11.87 -3.41 3.41
N VAL A 171 -12.67 -2.51 2.83
CA VAL A 171 -12.47 -1.06 2.86
C VAL A 171 -13.67 -0.40 3.54
N LEU A 172 -13.42 0.21 4.69
CA LEU A 172 -14.41 0.91 5.50
C LEU A 172 -14.18 2.41 5.40
N GLY A 173 -14.87 3.03 4.45
CA GLY A 173 -14.84 4.47 4.21
C GLY A 173 -13.53 4.96 3.59
N GLY A 174 -13.61 6.13 2.97
CA GLY A 174 -12.47 6.72 2.31
C GLY A 174 -12.84 7.77 1.27
N LEU A 175 -11.80 8.31 0.64
CA LEU A 175 -11.87 9.25 -0.47
C LEU A 175 -11.03 8.70 -1.63
N ALA A 176 -11.68 8.30 -2.71
CA ALA A 176 -11.00 8.07 -3.98
C ALA A 176 -10.93 9.40 -4.76
N TYR A 177 -9.76 10.04 -4.84
CA TYR A 177 -9.62 11.32 -5.55
C TYR A 177 -9.08 11.12 -6.97
N THR A 178 -9.97 10.96 -7.93
CA THR A 178 -9.59 10.71 -9.33
C THR A 178 -9.15 12.02 -9.99
N THR A 179 -7.85 12.17 -10.20
CA THR A 179 -7.22 13.36 -10.81
C THR A 179 -6.63 13.13 -12.19
N THR A 180 -6.37 11.88 -12.55
CA THR A 180 -5.84 11.47 -13.86
C THR A 180 -6.52 10.18 -14.32
N GLY A 181 -6.36 9.87 -15.62
CA GLY A 181 -6.60 8.53 -16.16
C GLY A 181 -5.26 7.98 -16.68
N LEU A 182 -5.07 6.67 -16.59
CA LEU A 182 -3.91 6.00 -17.19
C LEU A 182 -3.90 6.23 -18.71
N ASP A 183 -2.79 6.75 -19.24
CA ASP A 183 -2.66 7.14 -20.66
C ASP A 183 -3.78 8.09 -21.14
N GLY A 184 -4.29 8.94 -20.24
CA GLY A 184 -5.38 9.87 -20.51
C GLY A 184 -6.77 9.23 -20.54
N ASN A 185 -6.91 7.94 -20.18
CA ASN A 185 -8.17 7.21 -20.14
C ASN A 185 -8.37 6.50 -18.78
N GLN A 186 -9.60 6.18 -18.41
CA GLN A 186 -9.90 5.46 -17.17
C GLN A 186 -10.60 4.12 -17.47
N ASN A 187 -9.91 3.29 -18.25
CA ASN A 187 -10.43 2.00 -18.74
C ASN A 187 -10.22 0.85 -17.75
N SER A 188 -9.34 1.02 -16.76
CA SER A 188 -9.14 0.04 -15.69
C SER A 188 -10.31 0.06 -14.71
N PRO A 189 -10.81 -1.10 -14.25
CA PRO A 189 -11.73 -1.16 -13.13
C PRO A 189 -11.13 -0.50 -11.88
N MET A 190 -11.93 0.27 -11.14
CA MET A 190 -11.47 0.90 -9.89
C MET A 190 -11.07 -0.16 -8.86
N PHE A 191 -11.85 -1.23 -8.74
CA PHE A 191 -11.57 -2.38 -7.90
C PHE A 191 -11.68 -3.68 -8.71
N ILE A 192 -10.76 -4.62 -8.44
CA ILE A 192 -10.79 -5.97 -9.00
C ILE A 192 -10.96 -6.97 -7.87
N ASN A 193 -11.90 -7.90 -8.08
CA ASN A 193 -12.19 -9.03 -7.22
C ASN A 193 -12.15 -10.31 -8.06
N ASP A 194 -10.97 -10.91 -8.16
CA ASP A 194 -10.71 -12.09 -8.99
C ASP A 194 -10.63 -13.35 -8.14
N GLU A 195 -11.67 -14.20 -8.22
CA GLU A 195 -11.79 -15.45 -7.43
C GLU A 195 -11.42 -15.24 -5.94
N SER A 196 -11.92 -14.15 -5.36
CA SER A 196 -11.50 -13.60 -4.06
C SER A 196 -12.70 -13.04 -3.27
N SER A 197 -12.51 -12.39 -2.13
CA SER A 197 -13.60 -11.75 -1.37
C SER A 197 -13.36 -10.27 -1.13
N VAL A 198 -14.36 -9.42 -1.38
CA VAL A 198 -14.27 -7.98 -1.12
C VAL A 198 -15.51 -7.43 -0.41
N SER A 199 -15.29 -6.44 0.46
CA SER A 199 -16.29 -5.57 1.06
C SER A 199 -15.81 -4.12 0.91
N ILE A 200 -16.54 -3.27 0.21
CA ILE A 200 -16.06 -1.93 -0.17
C ILE A 200 -17.14 -0.89 0.15
N SER A 201 -16.77 0.11 0.95
CA SER A 201 -17.53 1.33 1.17
C SER A 201 -16.59 2.52 0.97
N ILE A 202 -16.82 3.35 -0.05
CA ILE A 202 -15.95 4.47 -0.41
C ILE A 202 -16.67 5.46 -1.33
N ALA A 203 -16.31 6.74 -1.26
CA ALA A 203 -16.80 7.77 -2.16
C ALA A 203 -15.66 8.29 -3.05
N GLU A 204 -15.96 8.48 -4.33
CA GLU A 204 -15.06 9.08 -5.31
C GLU A 204 -15.39 10.56 -5.53
N VAL A 205 -14.34 11.38 -5.61
CA VAL A 205 -14.41 12.77 -6.07
C VAL A 205 -13.65 12.89 -7.39
N ASN A 206 -14.28 13.48 -8.40
CA ASN A 206 -13.66 13.74 -9.69
C ASN A 206 -14.17 15.07 -10.27
N PHE A 207 -13.30 16.06 -10.52
CA PHE A 207 -13.72 17.37 -11.04
C PHE A 207 -13.47 17.59 -12.53
N ALA A 208 -12.58 16.80 -13.16
CA ALA A 208 -12.18 17.02 -14.55
C ALA A 208 -11.40 15.84 -15.19
N ALA A 209 -11.15 14.77 -14.43
CA ALA A 209 -10.43 13.60 -14.92
C ALA A 209 -11.38 12.68 -15.70
N PRO A 210 -10.85 11.82 -16.60
CA PRO A 210 -11.64 10.74 -17.17
C PRO A 210 -12.29 9.90 -16.05
N SER A 211 -13.61 9.74 -16.09
CA SER A 211 -14.34 8.97 -15.09
C SER A 211 -14.15 7.48 -15.29
N TYR A 212 -14.17 6.72 -14.19
CA TYR A 212 -14.33 5.27 -14.24
C TYR A 212 -15.66 4.91 -14.89
N SER A 213 -15.63 4.02 -15.88
CA SER A 213 -16.83 3.36 -16.38
C SER A 213 -17.15 2.09 -15.60
N THR A 214 -16.12 1.40 -15.11
CA THR A 214 -16.22 0.18 -14.30
C THR A 214 -15.67 0.45 -12.90
N TYR A 215 -16.53 0.37 -11.88
CA TYR A 215 -16.13 0.56 -10.49
C TYR A 215 -15.66 -0.73 -9.85
N VAL A 216 -16.37 -1.83 -10.08
CA VAL A 216 -15.93 -3.14 -9.60
C VAL A 216 -15.99 -4.14 -10.73
N ARG A 217 -14.89 -4.86 -10.97
CA ARG A 217 -14.86 -6.04 -11.81
C ARG A 217 -14.75 -7.27 -10.92
N GLU A 218 -15.73 -8.15 -10.99
CA GLU A 218 -15.76 -9.41 -10.24
C GLU A 218 -15.66 -10.59 -11.19
N THR A 219 -14.74 -11.51 -10.90
CA THR A 219 -14.62 -12.81 -11.58
C THR A 219 -14.89 -13.94 -10.60
N ARG A 220 -15.77 -14.88 -11.00
CA ARG A 220 -16.20 -16.05 -10.22
C ARG A 220 -16.36 -17.27 -11.11
N GLY A 221 -15.66 -18.36 -10.79
CA GLY A 221 -15.63 -19.55 -11.65
C GLY A 221 -15.30 -19.24 -13.11
N GLY A 222 -14.44 -18.25 -13.36
CA GLY A 222 -14.08 -17.76 -14.70
C GLY A 222 -15.15 -16.88 -15.38
N ILE A 223 -16.25 -16.54 -14.70
CA ILE A 223 -17.29 -15.64 -15.22
C ILE A 223 -17.06 -14.24 -14.66
N THR A 224 -16.90 -13.26 -15.55
CA THR A 224 -16.70 -11.85 -15.19
C THR A 224 -18.02 -11.07 -15.23
N ARG A 225 -18.23 -10.20 -14.24
CA ARG A 225 -19.31 -9.21 -14.16
C ARG A 225 -18.75 -7.87 -13.70
N ASP A 226 -19.32 -6.80 -14.23
CA ASP A 226 -18.89 -5.44 -13.93
C ASP A 226 -20.02 -4.66 -13.24
N LEU A 227 -19.69 -3.96 -12.16
CA LEU A 227 -20.49 -2.87 -11.59
C LEU A 227 -20.10 -1.58 -12.32
N LEU A 228 -21.02 -1.08 -13.13
CA LEU A 228 -20.80 0.10 -13.96
C LEU A 228 -21.18 1.39 -13.22
N ASP A 229 -20.60 2.50 -13.66
CA ASP A 229 -20.85 3.86 -13.18
C ASP A 229 -22.35 4.27 -13.20
N SER A 230 -23.09 3.76 -14.19
CA SER A 230 -24.52 3.97 -14.38
C SER A 230 -25.38 3.30 -13.31
N SER A 231 -24.82 2.37 -12.55
CA SER A 231 -25.49 1.69 -11.43
C SER A 231 -25.21 2.34 -10.07
N LEU A 232 -24.38 3.39 -10.03
CA LEU A 232 -23.98 4.09 -8.81
C LEU A 232 -24.57 5.50 -8.74
N THR A 233 -24.73 5.99 -7.51
CA THR A 233 -25.22 7.35 -7.25
C THR A 233 -24.10 8.35 -7.53
N ASN A 234 -24.45 9.48 -8.15
CA ASN A 234 -23.53 10.60 -8.32
C ASN A 234 -23.12 11.16 -6.95
N TYR A 235 -21.85 11.54 -6.83
CA TYR A 235 -21.33 12.21 -5.64
C TYR A 235 -20.81 13.61 -6.00
N ILE A 236 -19.55 13.93 -5.70
CA ILE A 236 -18.97 15.25 -5.95
C ILE A 236 -18.30 15.27 -7.33
N GLY A 237 -18.70 16.26 -8.13
CA GLY A 237 -18.26 16.39 -9.52
C GLY A 237 -18.81 15.24 -10.37
N GLY A 238 -17.95 14.60 -11.15
CA GLY A 238 -18.23 13.38 -11.91
C GLY A 238 -17.98 12.07 -11.14
N GLY A 239 -17.65 12.14 -9.86
CA GLY A 239 -17.40 10.96 -9.03
C GLY A 239 -18.68 10.24 -8.60
N LYS A 240 -18.54 9.00 -8.13
CA LYS A 240 -19.64 8.15 -7.64
C LYS A 240 -19.44 7.72 -6.19
N ASP A 241 -20.55 7.36 -5.55
CA ASP A 241 -20.55 6.76 -4.22
C ASP A 241 -20.79 5.25 -4.30
N ILE A 242 -19.97 4.47 -3.58
CA ILE A 242 -20.22 3.05 -3.29
C ILE A 242 -20.60 2.97 -1.81
N PRO A 243 -21.91 3.01 -1.46
CA PRO A 243 -22.33 2.91 -0.06
C PRO A 243 -21.86 1.60 0.57
N LEU A 244 -22.05 0.50 -0.17
CA LEU A 244 -21.54 -0.83 0.14
C LEU A 244 -21.58 -1.70 -1.13
N TYR A 245 -20.46 -2.33 -1.45
CA TYR A 245 -20.38 -3.46 -2.37
C TYR A 245 -19.84 -4.68 -1.62
N VAL A 246 -20.47 -5.84 -1.81
CA VAL A 246 -20.03 -7.11 -1.23
C VAL A 246 -19.95 -8.15 -2.34
N GLY A 247 -18.78 -8.77 -2.48
CA GLY A 247 -18.55 -9.89 -3.37
C GLY A 247 -17.70 -10.91 -2.65
N TYR A 248 -18.33 -11.87 -1.96
CA TYR A 248 -17.61 -12.92 -1.23
C TYR A 248 -17.53 -14.21 -2.04
N LEU A 249 -16.49 -15.02 -1.79
CA LEU A 249 -16.50 -16.41 -2.20
C LEU A 249 -17.61 -17.13 -1.43
N SER A 250 -18.42 -17.92 -2.13
CA SER A 250 -19.32 -18.88 -1.49
C SER A 250 -18.48 -19.96 -0.81
N ASN A 251 -18.65 -20.13 0.51
CA ASN A 251 -18.11 -21.25 1.27
C ASN A 251 -18.65 -22.59 0.76
#